data_AF-A0A1C5VAH7-F1
#
_entry.id   AF-A0A1C5VAH7-F1
#
_cell.length_a   1.000
_cell.length_b   1.000
_cell.length_c   1.000
_cell.angle_alpha   90.00
_cell.angle_beta   90.00
_cell.angle_gamma   90.00
#
_symmetry.space_group_name_H-M   'P 1'
#
loop_
_entity.id
_entity.type
_entity.pdbx_description
1 polymer ?
#
loop_
_entity_poly.entity_id
_entity_poly.type
_entity_poly.pdbx_seq_one_letter_code
_entity_poly.pdbx_strand_id
1 'polypeptide(L)'
;MIKIENVEIMGWEHVIRGMRNPMNSWEKSDSGICKGGDDGIGCRNCAAYDCEHTYDQSWQLGKADHELMMRLAAGGPTHAKYRRMITVYMDITAPLYWWKEFDTYKVGTVANSCSTMHKISEKKFTLEDFSHEYLIRHRSDDNKGYSEVQMCADSDVCICFPEDILMLIIDNLNVNRDAFLETKDKKYWWQMIQLLPSSYNQKRTIMLNYEVLAGIYPMRKNHKLDEWVEFCKWIESLPYSEIIVGKKQDD
;
A
#
# COMPACT_ATOMS: atom_id res chain seq x y z
N MET A 1 -11.23 -0.29 2.97
CA MET A 1 -10.03 -0.71 3.72
C MET A 1 -8.96 -1.04 2.69
N ILE A 2 -7.71 -0.59 2.89
CA ILE A 2 -6.65 -0.82 1.90
C ILE A 2 -6.27 -2.29 1.88
N LYS A 3 -6.01 -2.84 0.69
CA LYS A 3 -5.56 -4.23 0.54
C LYS A 3 -4.16 -4.26 -0.03
N ILE A 4 -3.23 -4.91 0.67
CA ILE A 4 -1.84 -5.10 0.25
C ILE A 4 -1.61 -6.60 0.08
N GLU A 5 -1.13 -7.01 -1.09
CA GLU A 5 -0.95 -8.42 -1.45
C GLU A 5 0.32 -8.60 -2.31
N ASN A 6 0.76 -9.85 -2.48
CA ASN A 6 1.90 -10.23 -3.34
C ASN A 6 3.17 -9.41 -3.06
N VAL A 7 3.50 -9.22 -1.78
CA VAL A 7 4.69 -8.46 -1.35
C VAL A 7 5.95 -9.30 -1.57
N GLU A 8 6.93 -8.71 -2.25
CA GLU A 8 8.25 -9.30 -2.46
C GLU A 8 9.33 -8.27 -2.18
N ILE A 9 10.36 -8.67 -1.41
CA ILE A 9 11.44 -7.79 -1.00
C ILE A 9 12.76 -8.37 -1.52
N MET A 10 13.50 -7.57 -2.26
CA MET A 10 14.70 -8.00 -2.97
C MET A 10 15.90 -7.11 -2.68
N GLY A 11 17.09 -7.64 -2.97
CA GLY A 11 18.34 -6.88 -3.02
C GLY A 11 19.21 -7.00 -1.78
N TRP A 12 18.83 -7.80 -0.78
CA TRP A 12 19.53 -7.95 0.50
C TRP A 12 21.04 -8.21 0.36
N GLU A 13 21.46 -9.20 -0.42
CA GLU A 13 22.89 -9.50 -0.62
C GLU A 13 23.65 -8.32 -1.28
N HIS A 14 23.01 -7.64 -2.22
CA HIS A 14 23.60 -6.50 -2.92
C HIS A 14 23.75 -5.30 -1.98
N VAL A 15 22.78 -5.09 -1.09
CA VAL A 15 22.77 -4.07 -0.04
C VAL A 15 23.95 -4.29 0.92
N ILE A 16 24.10 -5.51 1.44
CA ILE A 16 25.19 -5.85 2.38
C ILE A 16 26.56 -5.66 1.75
N ARG A 17 26.76 -6.20 0.53
CA ARG A 17 28.01 -5.99 -0.21
C ARG A 17 28.28 -4.50 -0.43
N GLY A 18 27.26 -3.75 -0.86
CA GLY A 18 27.35 -2.32 -1.14
C GLY A 18 27.71 -1.47 0.08
N MET A 19 27.12 -1.75 1.24
CA MET A 19 27.40 -1.05 2.49
C MET A 19 28.83 -1.27 3.00
N ARG A 20 29.44 -2.42 2.69
CA ARG A 20 30.79 -2.79 3.15
C ARG A 20 31.91 -2.33 2.24
N ASN A 21 31.60 -1.97 0.99
CA ASN A 21 32.57 -1.45 0.02
C ASN A 21 33.42 -0.28 0.54
N PRO A 22 32.88 0.77 1.18
CA PRO A 22 33.68 1.95 1.56
C PRO A 22 34.84 1.65 2.50
N MET A 23 34.73 0.59 3.31
CA MET A 23 35.75 0.17 4.28
C MET A 23 36.40 -1.16 3.92
N ASN A 24 36.15 -1.69 2.71
CA ASN A 24 36.61 -3.00 2.25
C ASN A 24 36.38 -4.11 3.30
N SER A 25 35.24 -4.06 3.99
CA SER A 25 34.96 -4.83 5.20
C SER A 25 34.05 -6.04 4.96
N TRP A 26 34.12 -6.62 3.76
CA TRP A 26 33.26 -7.74 3.33
C TRP A 26 33.35 -8.95 4.26
N GLU A 27 34.56 -9.26 4.74
CA GLU A 27 34.82 -10.40 5.64
C GLU A 27 34.15 -10.27 7.02
N LYS A 28 33.68 -9.06 7.37
CA LYS A 28 32.95 -8.81 8.61
C LYS A 28 31.43 -8.97 8.46
N SER A 29 30.95 -9.42 7.29
CA SER A 29 29.53 -9.70 7.05
C SER A 29 29.13 -10.98 7.76
N ASP A 30 27.98 -10.92 8.42
CA ASP A 30 27.38 -12.05 9.12
C ASP A 30 25.97 -12.37 8.60
N SER A 31 25.47 -11.65 7.60
CA SER A 31 24.26 -11.98 6.84
C SER A 31 24.41 -13.24 5.97
N GLY A 32 23.31 -14.00 5.81
CA GLY A 32 23.30 -15.15 4.91
C GLY A 32 22.03 -15.98 5.00
N ILE A 33 22.06 -17.14 4.36
CA ILE A 33 20.94 -18.10 4.38
C ILE A 33 20.87 -18.79 5.75
N CYS A 34 19.66 -18.86 6.32
CA CYS A 34 19.40 -19.69 7.49
C CYS A 34 19.27 -21.16 7.09
N LYS A 35 20.35 -21.91 7.31
CA LYS A 35 20.38 -23.38 7.16
C LYS A 35 20.96 -24.01 8.44
N GLY A 36 20.48 -25.20 8.79
CA GLY A 36 20.97 -25.92 9.95
C GLY A 36 22.44 -26.32 9.82
N GLY A 37 23.14 -26.43 10.96
CA GLY A 37 24.58 -26.72 11.02
C GLY A 37 25.47 -25.46 11.01
N ASP A 38 26.78 -25.66 10.83
CA ASP A 38 27.79 -24.60 10.92
C ASP A 38 27.95 -23.79 9.61
N ASP A 39 27.27 -24.18 8.54
CA ASP A 39 27.50 -23.60 7.20
C ASP A 39 26.61 -22.37 6.88
N GLY A 40 25.67 -22.02 7.77
CA GLY A 40 24.74 -20.88 7.62
C GLY A 40 25.09 -19.69 8.53
N ILE A 41 24.28 -18.62 8.48
CA ILE A 41 24.41 -17.46 9.40
C ILE A 41 24.54 -17.87 10.87
N GLY A 42 23.86 -18.96 11.23
CA GLY A 42 23.75 -19.42 12.60
C GLY A 42 22.79 -18.55 13.41
N CYS A 43 21.98 -19.21 14.22
CA CYS A 43 20.98 -18.59 15.08
C CYS A 43 21.52 -17.46 15.96
N ARG A 44 22.76 -17.61 16.45
CA ARG A 44 23.45 -16.63 17.29
C ARG A 44 23.67 -15.28 16.60
N ASN A 45 23.87 -15.29 15.28
CA ASN A 45 24.19 -14.09 14.51
C ASN A 45 22.95 -13.49 13.84
N CYS A 46 21.79 -14.15 13.88
CA CYS A 46 20.57 -13.59 13.30
C CYS A 46 20.12 -12.33 14.04
N ALA A 47 19.80 -11.26 13.30
CA ALA A 47 19.28 -10.01 13.87
C ALA A 47 17.82 -10.11 14.32
N ALA A 48 17.08 -11.12 13.83
CA ALA A 48 15.77 -11.46 14.38
C ALA A 48 15.96 -12.09 15.78
N TYR A 49 15.34 -11.49 16.81
CA TYR A 49 15.42 -11.94 18.21
C TYR A 49 15.05 -13.41 18.36
N ASP A 50 15.75 -14.13 19.27
CA ASP A 50 15.55 -15.53 19.64
C ASP A 50 14.95 -16.36 18.50
N CYS A 51 15.80 -16.69 17.53
CA CYS A 51 15.52 -17.45 16.31
C CYS A 51 14.90 -18.85 16.57
N GLU A 52 13.71 -18.91 17.15
CA GLU A 52 12.89 -20.11 17.28
C GLU A 52 12.19 -20.46 15.94
N HIS A 53 12.72 -19.96 14.82
CA HIS A 53 12.17 -20.23 13.50
C HIS A 53 12.71 -21.54 12.92
N THR A 54 11.89 -22.18 12.10
CA THR A 54 12.31 -23.38 11.35
C THR A 54 13.43 -23.03 10.37
N TYR A 55 14.31 -23.99 10.07
CA TYR A 55 15.35 -23.86 9.05
C TYR A 55 14.70 -23.85 7.65
N ASP A 56 14.14 -22.70 7.29
CA ASP A 56 13.35 -22.49 6.09
C ASP A 56 14.18 -22.09 4.85
N GLN A 57 15.52 -22.03 5.00
CA GLN A 57 16.46 -21.61 3.96
C GLN A 57 16.23 -20.18 3.45
N SER A 58 15.55 -19.35 4.24
CA SER A 58 15.38 -17.94 3.94
C SER A 58 16.66 -17.15 4.19
N TRP A 59 16.80 -16.02 3.49
CA TRP A 59 17.88 -15.07 3.76
C TRP A 59 17.60 -14.32 5.06
N GLN A 60 18.62 -14.20 5.92
CA GLN A 60 18.55 -13.52 7.20
C GLN A 60 19.66 -12.47 7.35
N LEU A 61 19.31 -11.35 7.97
CA LEU A 61 20.23 -10.27 8.32
C LEU A 61 21.05 -10.65 9.56
N GLY A 62 22.36 -10.46 9.49
CA GLY A 62 23.27 -10.65 10.60
C GLY A 62 23.25 -9.47 11.58
N LYS A 63 23.58 -9.71 12.86
CA LYS A 63 23.65 -8.68 13.92
C LYS A 63 24.67 -7.60 13.59
N ALA A 64 25.86 -7.95 13.11
CA ALA A 64 26.89 -6.97 12.76
C ALA A 64 26.50 -6.15 11.53
N ASP A 65 25.88 -6.80 10.54
CA ASP A 65 25.28 -6.15 9.37
C ASP A 65 24.13 -5.20 9.78
N HIS A 66 23.22 -5.64 10.65
CA HIS A 66 22.12 -4.84 11.20
C HIS A 66 22.61 -3.62 11.98
N GLU A 67 23.58 -3.79 12.87
CA GLU A 67 24.20 -2.68 13.61
C GLU A 67 24.83 -1.65 12.67
N LEU A 68 25.43 -2.10 11.56
CA LEU A 68 25.93 -1.19 10.53
C LEU A 68 24.78 -0.46 9.82
N MET A 69 23.69 -1.16 9.44
CA MET A 69 22.50 -0.54 8.83
C MET A 69 21.92 0.55 9.73
N MET A 70 21.79 0.29 11.04
CA MET A 70 21.26 1.23 12.01
C MET A 70 22.17 2.45 12.21
N ARG A 71 23.50 2.27 12.26
CA ARG A 71 24.45 3.39 12.33
C ARG A 71 24.39 4.27 11.07
N LEU A 72 24.31 3.66 9.89
CA LEU A 72 24.18 4.38 8.62
C LEU A 72 22.84 5.11 8.51
N ALA A 73 21.75 4.50 9.01
CA ALA A 73 20.44 5.14 9.13
C ALA A 73 20.48 6.39 10.02
N ALA A 74 21.15 6.30 11.17
CA ALA A 74 21.32 7.42 12.10
C ALA A 74 22.16 8.57 11.52
N GLY A 75 23.06 8.28 10.57
CA GLY A 75 23.81 9.29 9.83
C GLY A 75 22.97 10.12 8.85
N GLY A 76 21.69 9.78 8.65
CA GLY A 76 20.78 10.49 7.76
C GLY A 76 20.78 9.97 6.31
N PRO A 77 19.97 10.56 5.42
CA PRO A 77 19.70 10.03 4.07
C PRO A 77 20.93 9.84 3.18
N THR A 78 21.96 10.65 3.36
CA THR A 78 23.22 10.55 2.61
C THR A 78 24.02 9.29 2.96
N HIS A 79 23.94 8.84 4.22
CA HIS A 79 24.58 7.64 4.72
C HIS A 79 23.68 6.40 4.57
N ALA A 80 22.36 6.58 4.62
CA ALA A 80 21.36 5.54 4.49
C ALA A 80 21.01 5.13 3.04
N LYS A 81 21.85 5.52 2.05
CA LYS A 81 21.63 5.23 0.62
C LYS A 81 21.41 3.75 0.29
N TYR A 82 21.85 2.84 1.16
CA TYR A 82 21.63 1.40 1.04
C TYR A 82 20.13 1.05 1.00
N ARG A 83 19.27 1.82 1.68
CA ARG A 83 17.81 1.60 1.68
C ARG A 83 17.20 1.72 0.29
N ARG A 84 17.82 2.50 -0.60
CA ARG A 84 17.40 2.64 -2.01
C ARG A 84 17.60 1.36 -2.81
N MET A 85 18.42 0.44 -2.31
CA MET A 85 18.73 -0.85 -2.93
C MET A 85 17.88 -2.00 -2.37
N ILE A 86 17.12 -1.78 -1.28
CA ILE A 86 16.14 -2.73 -0.76
C ILE A 86 14.82 -2.46 -1.50
N THR A 87 14.60 -3.21 -2.57
CA THR A 87 13.45 -3.02 -3.46
C THR A 87 12.26 -3.79 -2.91
N VAL A 88 11.08 -3.17 -2.96
CA VAL A 88 9.81 -3.79 -2.59
C VAL A 88 8.89 -3.75 -3.80
N TYR A 89 8.41 -4.91 -4.20
CA TYR A 89 7.29 -5.08 -5.11
C TYR A 89 6.06 -5.46 -4.30
N MET A 90 4.90 -4.88 -4.62
CA MET A 90 3.64 -5.29 -4.02
C MET A 90 2.48 -4.90 -4.91
N ASP A 91 1.34 -5.53 -4.68
CA ASP A 91 0.06 -5.13 -5.21
C ASP A 91 -0.74 -4.39 -4.13
N ILE A 92 -1.24 -3.20 -4.47
CA ILE A 92 -2.13 -2.44 -3.59
C ILE A 92 -3.48 -2.27 -4.29
N THR A 93 -4.57 -2.53 -3.58
CA THR A 93 -5.92 -2.10 -3.94
C THR A 93 -6.36 -1.02 -2.97
N ALA A 94 -6.58 0.18 -3.48
CA ALA A 94 -6.92 1.37 -2.70
C ALA A 94 -7.85 2.30 -3.50
N PRO A 95 -8.61 3.17 -2.83
CA PRO A 95 -9.47 4.13 -3.50
C PRO A 95 -8.66 5.19 -4.27
N LEU A 96 -9.23 5.71 -5.36
CA LEU A 96 -8.55 6.72 -6.21
C LEU A 96 -8.12 7.96 -5.42
N TYR A 97 -8.84 8.38 -4.38
CA TYR A 97 -8.42 9.52 -3.55
C TYR A 97 -7.10 9.26 -2.81
N TRP A 98 -6.86 8.02 -2.35
CA TRP A 98 -5.61 7.64 -1.71
C TRP A 98 -4.47 7.60 -2.75
N TRP A 99 -4.75 7.04 -3.93
CA TRP A 99 -3.79 7.01 -5.04
C TRP A 99 -3.31 8.39 -5.47
N LYS A 100 -4.19 9.40 -5.46
CA LYS A 100 -3.79 10.80 -5.75
C LYS A 100 -2.72 11.31 -4.79
N GLU A 101 -2.82 10.94 -3.51
CA GLU A 101 -1.83 11.30 -2.50
C GLU A 101 -0.56 10.45 -2.61
N PHE A 102 -0.70 9.14 -2.86
CA PHE A 102 0.43 8.25 -3.07
C PHE A 102 1.26 8.66 -4.29
N ASP A 103 0.60 9.12 -5.34
CA ASP A 103 1.22 9.65 -6.55
C ASP A 103 2.05 10.93 -6.29
N THR A 104 2.14 11.48 -5.08
CA THR A 104 3.14 12.52 -4.75
C THR A 104 4.55 11.96 -4.55
N TYR A 105 4.68 10.65 -4.29
CA TYR A 105 5.94 9.95 -4.05
C TYR A 105 6.56 9.36 -5.34
N LYS A 106 6.29 9.96 -6.51
CA LYS A 106 6.74 9.42 -7.82
C LYS A 106 8.25 9.24 -7.95
N VAL A 107 9.03 10.03 -7.21
CA VAL A 107 10.48 9.88 -7.19
C VAL A 107 10.82 8.61 -6.42
N GLY A 108 11.22 7.56 -7.15
CA GLY A 108 11.57 6.27 -6.57
C GLY A 108 10.40 5.28 -6.44
N THR A 109 9.26 5.58 -7.05
CA THR A 109 8.16 4.62 -7.22
C THR A 109 7.84 4.38 -8.69
N VAL A 110 7.49 3.15 -9.04
CA VAL A 110 6.91 2.78 -10.34
C VAL A 110 5.57 2.12 -10.04
N ALA A 111 4.51 2.48 -10.77
CA ALA A 111 3.19 1.93 -10.57
C ALA A 111 2.56 1.56 -11.91
N ASN A 112 2.02 0.33 -12.00
CA ASN A 112 1.27 -0.16 -13.13
C ASN A 112 -0.16 -0.46 -12.68
N SER A 113 -1.13 0.26 -13.23
CA SER A 113 -2.54 0.09 -12.93
C SER A 113 -3.26 -0.69 -14.04
N CYS A 114 -4.36 -1.34 -13.67
CA CYS A 114 -5.34 -1.77 -14.67
C CYS A 114 -5.89 -0.54 -15.40
N SER A 115 -5.90 -0.57 -16.74
CA SER A 115 -6.34 0.57 -17.53
C SER A 115 -7.85 0.78 -17.41
N THR A 116 -8.26 1.80 -16.67
CA THR A 116 -9.68 2.21 -16.59
C THR A 116 -10.25 2.44 -17.98
N MET A 117 -9.51 3.12 -18.85
CA MET A 117 -9.96 3.47 -20.20
C MET A 117 -10.37 2.25 -21.05
N HIS A 118 -9.65 1.14 -20.91
CA HIS A 118 -9.89 -0.06 -21.72
C HIS A 118 -10.75 -1.09 -21.00
N LYS A 119 -10.72 -1.13 -19.66
CA LYS A 119 -11.23 -2.23 -18.85
C LYS A 119 -12.49 -1.89 -18.03
N ILE A 120 -12.89 -0.62 -17.97
CA ILE A 120 -14.03 -0.16 -17.14
C ILE A 120 -15.36 -0.87 -17.43
N SER A 121 -15.56 -1.39 -18.65
CA SER A 121 -16.78 -2.09 -19.04
C SER A 121 -16.73 -3.62 -18.92
N GLU A 122 -15.58 -4.20 -18.53
CA GLU A 122 -15.41 -5.65 -18.57
C GLU A 122 -16.22 -6.39 -17.50
N LYS A 123 -16.30 -5.84 -16.30
CA LYS A 123 -17.12 -6.39 -15.20
C LYS A 123 -18.21 -5.40 -14.78
N LYS A 124 -19.28 -5.93 -14.17
CA LYS A 124 -20.30 -5.09 -13.51
C LYS A 124 -19.69 -4.42 -12.28
N PHE A 125 -20.16 -3.21 -11.99
CA PHE A 125 -19.82 -2.50 -10.77
C PHE A 125 -20.65 -3.05 -9.62
N THR A 126 -20.01 -3.28 -8.48
CA THR A 126 -20.67 -3.65 -7.22
C THR A 126 -20.24 -2.70 -6.11
N LEU A 127 -20.92 -2.72 -4.96
CA LEU A 127 -20.60 -1.82 -3.85
C LEU A 127 -19.16 -2.03 -3.32
N GLU A 128 -18.67 -3.27 -3.36
CA GLU A 128 -17.33 -3.67 -2.91
C GLU A 128 -16.21 -3.09 -3.78
N ASP A 129 -16.54 -2.63 -4.98
CA ASP A 129 -15.59 -1.91 -5.85
C ASP A 129 -15.29 -0.49 -5.35
N PHE A 130 -15.95 -0.01 -4.30
CA PHE A 130 -15.79 1.34 -3.77
C PHE A 130 -15.41 1.31 -2.29
N SER A 131 -14.71 2.34 -1.81
CA SER A 131 -14.66 2.65 -0.38
C SER A 131 -15.98 3.30 0.03
N HIS A 132 -16.62 2.71 1.04
CA HIS A 132 -17.95 3.09 1.51
C HIS A 132 -18.11 2.96 3.03
N GLU A 133 -17.02 2.68 3.76
CA GLU A 133 -17.01 2.31 5.18
C GLU A 133 -17.55 3.41 6.10
N TYR A 134 -17.37 4.67 5.71
CA TYR A 134 -17.80 5.84 6.47
C TYR A 134 -19.05 6.52 5.90
N LEU A 135 -19.70 5.94 4.88
CA LEU A 135 -20.94 6.49 4.35
C LEU A 135 -22.06 6.33 5.37
N ILE A 136 -22.77 7.42 5.63
CA ILE A 136 -24.00 7.41 6.43
C ILE A 136 -25.07 6.64 5.64
N ARG A 137 -25.77 5.74 6.34
CA ARG A 137 -26.78 4.85 5.74
C ARG A 137 -28.18 5.19 6.21
N HIS A 138 -28.28 5.62 7.47
CA HIS A 138 -29.56 5.91 8.10
C HIS A 138 -29.47 7.13 9.00
N ARG A 139 -30.63 7.70 9.33
CA ARG A 139 -30.74 8.82 10.28
C ARG A 139 -30.14 8.50 11.65
N SER A 140 -30.10 7.23 12.05
CA SER A 140 -29.43 6.80 13.29
C SER A 140 -27.92 7.07 13.30
N ASP A 141 -27.30 7.12 12.12
CA ASP A 141 -25.86 7.34 11.97
C ASP A 141 -25.52 8.84 12.01
N ASP A 142 -26.52 9.69 11.71
CA ASP A 142 -26.47 11.14 11.80
C ASP A 142 -27.75 11.68 12.45
N ASN A 143 -27.77 11.69 13.77
CA ASN A 143 -28.90 12.18 14.56
C ASN A 143 -29.28 13.65 14.28
N LYS A 144 -28.45 14.40 13.55
CA LYS A 144 -28.73 15.80 13.16
C LYS A 144 -29.32 15.91 11.76
N GLY A 145 -29.33 14.82 10.97
CA GLY A 145 -29.92 14.76 9.63
C GLY A 145 -29.23 15.65 8.60
N TYR A 146 -27.95 16.00 8.79
CA TYR A 146 -27.22 16.87 7.87
C TYR A 146 -26.93 16.21 6.52
N SER A 147 -26.91 14.88 6.49
CA SER A 147 -26.52 14.10 5.32
C SER A 147 -27.70 13.57 4.50
N GLU A 148 -28.92 13.98 4.85
CA GLU A 148 -30.15 13.57 4.15
C GLU A 148 -30.43 14.45 2.93
N VAL A 149 -30.78 13.82 1.81
CA VAL A 149 -31.22 14.51 0.59
C VAL A 149 -32.63 14.05 0.25
N GLN A 150 -33.53 14.98 -0.04
CA GLN A 150 -34.85 14.65 -0.57
C GLN A 150 -34.77 14.53 -2.10
N MET A 151 -35.19 13.38 -2.62
CA MET A 151 -35.33 13.13 -4.05
C MET A 151 -36.82 12.98 -4.37
N CYS A 152 -37.29 13.69 -5.40
CA CYS A 152 -38.68 13.62 -5.84
C CYS A 152 -38.77 12.89 -7.18
N ALA A 153 -39.64 11.89 -7.28
CA ALA A 153 -40.04 11.28 -8.55
C ALA A 153 -41.56 11.30 -8.65
N ASP A 154 -42.10 12.00 -9.65
CA ASP A 154 -43.53 12.01 -10.01
C ASP A 154 -44.49 12.10 -8.80
N SER A 155 -44.20 13.02 -7.87
CA SER A 155 -44.93 13.36 -6.63
C SER A 155 -44.63 12.55 -5.35
N ASP A 156 -43.82 11.49 -5.42
CA ASP A 156 -43.30 10.81 -4.22
C ASP A 156 -41.96 11.42 -3.79
N VAL A 157 -41.83 11.71 -2.49
CA VAL A 157 -40.58 12.19 -1.87
C VAL A 157 -39.89 11.03 -1.18
N CYS A 158 -38.69 10.69 -1.64
CA CYS A 158 -37.80 9.75 -0.99
C CYS A 158 -36.70 10.52 -0.25
N ILE A 159 -36.31 10.04 0.93
CA ILE A 159 -35.12 10.52 1.64
C ILE A 159 -33.99 9.56 1.31
N CYS A 160 -32.89 10.08 0.80
CA CYS A 160 -31.70 9.34 0.47
C CYS A 160 -30.53 9.76 1.36
N PHE A 161 -29.70 8.80 1.71
CA PHE A 161 -28.45 8.97 2.43
C PHE A 161 -27.25 8.78 1.49
N PRO A 162 -26.02 9.16 1.90
CA PRO A 162 -24.84 9.04 1.04
C PRO A 162 -24.61 7.66 0.44
N GLU A 163 -24.90 6.57 1.17
CA GLU A 163 -24.80 5.21 0.62
C GLU A 163 -25.85 4.96 -0.49
N ASP A 164 -27.08 5.45 -0.35
CA ASP A 164 -28.11 5.35 -1.39
C ASP A 164 -27.68 6.08 -2.67
N ILE A 165 -27.05 7.26 -2.53
CA ILE A 165 -26.53 8.01 -3.67
C ILE A 165 -25.43 7.22 -4.39
N LEU A 166 -24.53 6.56 -3.64
CA LEU A 166 -23.51 5.70 -4.23
C LEU A 166 -24.15 4.52 -4.98
N MET A 167 -25.18 3.89 -4.40
CA MET A 167 -25.92 2.81 -5.05
C MET A 167 -26.60 3.26 -6.35
N LEU A 168 -27.22 4.44 -6.36
CA LEU A 168 -27.80 5.03 -7.57
C LEU A 168 -26.74 5.30 -8.65
N ILE A 169 -25.55 5.76 -8.26
CA ILE A 169 -24.43 5.93 -9.19
C ILE A 169 -24.01 4.56 -9.75
N ILE A 170 -23.85 3.53 -8.90
CA ILE A 170 -23.48 2.17 -9.33
C ILE A 170 -24.50 1.60 -10.32
N ASP A 171 -25.79 1.76 -10.06
CA ASP A 171 -26.85 1.32 -10.97
C ASP A 171 -26.75 2.06 -12.31
N ASN A 172 -26.55 3.38 -12.29
CA ASN A 172 -26.40 4.15 -13.51
C ASN A 172 -25.12 3.78 -14.30
N LEU A 173 -24.01 3.50 -13.61
CA LEU A 173 -22.78 2.99 -14.21
C LEU A 173 -23.05 1.66 -14.92
N ASN A 174 -23.80 0.75 -14.31
CA ASN A 174 -24.16 -0.55 -14.91
C ASN A 174 -25.13 -0.42 -16.09
N VAL A 175 -26.11 0.50 -16.04
CA VAL A 175 -26.99 0.81 -17.19
C VAL A 175 -26.17 1.29 -18.39
N ASN A 176 -25.26 2.24 -18.16
CA ASN A 176 -24.38 2.75 -19.21
C ASN A 176 -23.38 1.70 -19.70
N ARG A 177 -22.90 0.83 -18.81
CA ARG A 177 -22.06 -0.31 -19.18
C ARG A 177 -22.80 -1.23 -20.16
N ASP A 178 -24.02 -1.63 -19.83
CA ASP A 178 -24.79 -2.56 -20.66
C ASP A 178 -25.14 -1.92 -22.01
N ALA A 179 -25.56 -0.64 -22.01
CA ALA A 179 -25.79 0.11 -23.24
C ALA A 179 -24.51 0.27 -24.10
N PHE A 180 -23.35 0.50 -23.47
CA PHE A 180 -22.07 0.54 -24.19
C PHE A 180 -21.69 -0.82 -24.77
N LEU A 181 -21.92 -1.92 -24.03
CA LEU A 181 -21.61 -3.26 -24.51
C LEU A 181 -22.46 -3.67 -25.71
N GLU A 182 -23.73 -3.29 -25.71
CA GLU A 182 -24.68 -3.54 -26.81
C GLU A 182 -24.39 -2.65 -28.03
N THR A 183 -24.25 -1.34 -27.83
CA THR A 183 -24.20 -0.36 -28.94
C THR A 183 -22.79 -0.02 -29.42
N LYS A 184 -21.77 -0.20 -28.57
CA LYS A 184 -20.41 0.33 -28.72
C LYS A 184 -20.34 1.86 -28.91
N ASP A 185 -21.42 2.59 -28.63
CA ASP A 185 -21.46 4.05 -28.73
C ASP A 185 -20.71 4.68 -27.56
N LYS A 186 -19.67 5.47 -27.87
CA LYS A 186 -18.81 6.12 -26.87
C LYS A 186 -19.57 7.03 -25.91
N LYS A 187 -20.77 7.52 -26.26
CA LYS A 187 -21.55 8.39 -25.35
C LYS A 187 -21.85 7.72 -24.01
N TYR A 188 -22.12 6.41 -24.00
CA TYR A 188 -22.40 5.64 -22.77
C TYR A 188 -21.10 5.37 -21.99
N TRP A 189 -20.00 5.14 -22.69
CA TRP A 189 -18.69 5.01 -22.08
C TRP A 189 -18.24 6.29 -21.35
N TRP A 190 -18.53 7.46 -21.92
CA TRP A 190 -18.26 8.74 -21.25
C TRP A 190 -19.01 8.88 -19.93
N GLN A 191 -20.25 8.38 -19.83
CA GLN A 191 -21.00 8.42 -18.58
C GLN A 191 -20.29 7.62 -17.50
N MET A 192 -19.80 6.42 -17.82
CA MET A 192 -19.05 5.61 -16.87
C MET A 192 -17.79 6.32 -16.36
N ILE A 193 -17.03 6.96 -17.25
CA ILE A 193 -15.78 7.64 -16.89
C ILE A 193 -16.03 8.90 -16.04
N GLN A 194 -17.03 9.69 -16.40
CA GLN A 194 -17.31 10.96 -15.72
C GLN A 194 -18.02 10.77 -14.38
N LEU A 195 -18.84 9.72 -14.25
CA LEU A 195 -19.54 9.42 -13.01
C LEU A 195 -18.71 8.63 -12.02
N LEU A 196 -17.62 7.96 -12.44
CA LEU A 196 -16.81 7.10 -11.58
C LEU A 196 -16.30 7.87 -10.34
N PRO A 197 -16.81 7.55 -9.13
CA PRO A 197 -16.42 8.26 -7.92
C PRO A 197 -14.96 8.01 -7.55
N SER A 198 -14.34 8.97 -6.84
CA SER A 198 -12.97 8.80 -6.34
C SER A 198 -12.83 7.73 -5.25
N SER A 199 -13.94 7.22 -4.72
CA SER A 199 -13.95 6.06 -3.83
C SER A 199 -13.71 4.74 -4.56
N TYR A 200 -13.71 4.70 -5.90
CA TYR A 200 -13.45 3.47 -6.65
C TYR A 200 -12.08 2.87 -6.30
N ASN A 201 -12.07 1.60 -5.91
CA ASN A 201 -10.88 0.84 -5.56
C ASN A 201 -10.15 0.38 -6.82
N GLN A 202 -8.91 0.82 -6.98
CA GLN A 202 -8.04 0.43 -8.09
C GLN A 202 -6.86 -0.40 -7.58
N LYS A 203 -6.67 -1.57 -8.20
CA LYS A 203 -5.45 -2.37 -8.02
C LYS A 203 -4.31 -1.80 -8.85
N ARG A 204 -3.15 -1.61 -8.23
CA ARG A 204 -1.88 -1.29 -8.91
C ARG A 204 -0.76 -2.17 -8.37
N THR A 205 0.08 -2.67 -9.26
CA THR A 205 1.38 -3.23 -8.88
C THR A 205 2.38 -2.10 -8.77
N ILE A 206 3.05 -1.99 -7.63
CA ILE A 206 4.02 -0.94 -7.37
C ILE A 206 5.40 -1.52 -7.08
N MET A 207 6.43 -0.79 -7.51
CA MET A 207 7.82 -0.97 -7.11
C MET A 207 8.25 0.29 -6.37
N LEU A 208 8.83 0.10 -5.18
CA LEU A 208 9.44 1.17 -4.40
C LEU A 208 10.64 0.61 -3.63
N ASN A 209 11.24 1.40 -2.74
CA ASN A 209 12.32 0.93 -1.88
C ASN A 209 12.16 1.45 -0.44
N TYR A 210 12.95 0.88 0.47
CA TYR A 210 12.89 1.24 1.89
C TYR A 210 13.19 2.72 2.16
N GLU A 211 13.94 3.42 1.30
CA GLU A 211 14.19 4.86 1.48
C GLU A 211 12.91 5.67 1.22
N VAL A 212 12.14 5.28 0.21
CA VAL A 212 10.83 5.89 -0.06
C VAL A 212 9.89 5.65 1.13
N LEU A 213 9.85 4.43 1.67
CA LEU A 213 9.05 4.13 2.87
C LEU A 213 9.48 4.96 4.09
N ALA A 214 10.78 5.17 4.27
CA ALA A 214 11.31 5.98 5.36
C ALA A 214 10.89 7.45 5.24
N GLY A 215 10.69 7.94 4.01
CA GLY A 215 10.12 9.27 3.75
C GLY A 215 8.59 9.33 3.93
N ILE A 216 7.87 8.27 3.54
CA ILE A 216 6.40 8.20 3.65
C ILE A 216 5.96 8.13 5.12
N TYR A 217 6.56 7.20 5.87
CA TYR A 217 6.11 6.84 7.22
C TYR A 217 5.88 8.04 8.17
N PRO A 218 6.85 8.95 8.40
CA PRO A 218 6.66 10.06 9.32
C PRO A 218 5.57 11.04 8.88
N MET A 219 5.31 11.16 7.58
CA MET A 219 4.28 12.04 7.02
C MET A 219 2.87 11.45 7.07
N ARG A 220 2.75 10.11 7.12
CA ARG A 220 1.48 9.40 6.93
C ARG A 220 1.00 8.58 8.14
N LYS A 221 1.85 8.31 9.13
CA LYS A 221 1.50 7.47 10.29
C LYS A 221 0.30 7.98 11.12
N ASN A 222 0.11 9.30 11.17
CA ASN A 222 -1.00 9.94 11.89
C ASN A 222 -1.95 10.65 10.92
N HIS A 223 -2.10 10.12 9.70
CA HIS A 223 -2.91 10.74 8.67
C HIS A 223 -4.42 10.64 8.98
N LYS A 224 -5.20 11.57 8.43
CA LYS A 224 -6.67 11.59 8.53
C LYS A 224 -7.40 10.47 7.77
N LEU A 225 -6.67 9.72 6.94
CA LEU A 225 -7.22 8.64 6.13
C LEU A 225 -6.73 7.34 6.74
N ASP A 226 -7.65 6.47 7.10
CA ASP A 226 -7.32 5.21 7.77
C ASP A 226 -6.53 4.28 6.85
N GLU A 227 -6.68 4.38 5.52
CA GLU A 227 -5.86 3.64 4.55
C GLU A 227 -4.38 4.00 4.65
N TRP A 228 -4.03 5.26 4.97
CA TRP A 228 -2.63 5.64 5.20
C TRP A 228 -2.12 5.10 6.54
N VAL A 229 -2.96 5.10 7.57
CA VAL A 229 -2.61 4.53 8.88
C VAL A 229 -2.38 3.03 8.76
N GLU A 230 -3.24 2.31 8.03
CA GLU A 230 -3.09 0.89 7.71
C GLU A 230 -1.84 0.62 6.86
N PHE A 231 -1.56 1.46 5.86
CA PHE A 231 -0.32 1.36 5.09
C PHE A 231 0.92 1.54 5.97
N CYS A 232 0.90 2.48 6.93
CA CYS A 232 2.01 2.65 7.88
C CYS A 232 2.15 1.48 8.85
N LYS A 233 1.05 0.89 9.34
CA LYS A 233 1.09 -0.35 10.13
C LYS A 233 1.70 -1.50 9.32
N TRP A 234 1.42 -1.57 8.01
CA TRP A 234 2.08 -2.51 7.13
C TRP A 234 3.59 -2.23 7.00
N ILE A 235 4.02 -0.96 6.89
CA ILE A 235 5.45 -0.60 6.90
C ILE A 235 6.14 -1.13 8.17
N GLU A 236 5.49 -1.02 9.34
CA GLU A 236 6.02 -1.52 10.60
C GLU A 236 6.16 -3.06 10.63
N SER A 237 5.39 -3.78 9.82
CA SER A 237 5.45 -5.25 9.71
C SER A 237 6.55 -5.77 8.77
N LEU A 238 7.21 -4.89 8.02
CA LEU A 238 8.26 -5.28 7.09
C LEU A 238 9.48 -5.88 7.83
N PRO A 239 10.21 -6.82 7.19
CA PRO A 239 11.49 -7.30 7.71
C PRO A 239 12.44 -6.15 8.00
N TYR A 240 12.94 -6.12 9.23
CA TYR A 240 13.85 -5.11 9.76
C TYR A 240 13.29 -3.68 9.66
N SER A 241 11.98 -3.50 9.90
CA SER A 241 11.27 -2.22 9.74
C SER A 241 11.87 -1.07 10.56
N GLU A 242 12.62 -1.33 11.63
CA GLU A 242 13.37 -0.34 12.40
C GLU A 242 14.37 0.46 11.56
N ILE A 243 14.87 -0.08 10.44
CA ILE A 243 15.70 0.69 9.52
C ILE A 243 14.88 1.73 8.75
N ILE A 244 13.55 1.58 8.69
CA ILE A 244 12.60 2.53 8.09
C ILE A 244 12.06 3.48 9.15
N VAL A 245 11.46 2.94 10.21
CA VAL A 245 10.67 3.69 11.21
C VAL A 245 11.53 4.27 12.33
N GLY A 246 12.79 3.85 12.44
CA GLY A 246 13.67 4.13 13.58
C GLY A 246 13.51 3.10 14.69
N LYS A 247 14.34 3.21 15.75
CA LYS A 247 14.13 2.41 16.95
C LYS A 247 12.78 2.79 17.57
N LYS A 248 11.93 1.81 17.89
CA LYS A 248 10.80 2.02 18.79
C LYS A 248 11.39 2.58 20.08
N GLN A 249 10.93 3.75 20.52
CA GLN A 249 11.15 4.14 21.90
C GLN A 249 10.29 3.16 22.70
N ASP A 250 10.95 2.32 23.49
CA ASP A 250 10.25 1.55 24.51
C ASP A 250 9.69 2.59 25.49
N ASP A 251 8.37 2.77 25.48
CA ASP A 251 7.63 3.54 26.49
C ASP A 251 7.61 2.77 27.83
#